data_AF-A0A920J4U6-F1
#
_entry.id   AF-A0A920J4U6-F1
#
_cell.length_a   1.000
_cell.length_b   1.000
_cell.length_c   1.000
_cell.angle_alpha   90.00
_cell.angle_beta   90.00
_cell.angle_gamma   90.00
#
_symmetry.space_group_name_H-M   'P 1'
#
loop_
_entity.id
_entity.type
_entity.pdbx_description
1 polymer ?
#
loop_
_entity_poly.entity_id
_entity_poly.type
_entity_poly.pdbx_seq_one_letter_code
_entity_poly.pdbx_strand_id
1 'polypeptide(L)'
;MYNPCGTGTVSFLCFFLEQGDYAQFHALFLLKGFCFGGLQFLPASMLADVVDLDSLKKGGRRAGTFFALNGMIAKVSAMLAVWAAARLVDAFGFIPGIENTDDAMLALRVFYCIGCAAFFVPALFLTWFYPLTPKKHEELRKELEEKTQRELSS
;
A
#
# COMPACT_ATOMS: atom_id res chain seq x y z
N MET A 1 -11.45 -7.38 8.31
CA MET A 1 -11.67 -6.11 9.05
C MET A 1 -10.50 -5.19 8.75
N TYR A 2 -10.69 -4.27 7.81
CA TYR A 2 -9.71 -3.27 7.43
C TYR A 2 -9.80 -2.14 8.46
N ASN A 3 -8.70 -1.81 9.16
CA ASN A 3 -8.67 -0.76 10.17
C ASN A 3 -7.85 0.44 9.65
N PRO A 4 -8.40 1.21 8.70
CA PRO A 4 -7.72 2.35 8.07
C PRO A 4 -7.47 3.51 9.04
N CYS A 5 -8.07 3.46 10.23
CA CYS A 5 -7.93 4.48 11.25
C CYS A 5 -6.55 4.50 11.90
N GLY A 6 -5.80 3.38 11.93
CA GLY A 6 -4.53 3.29 12.66
C GLY A 6 -3.35 4.01 12.02
N THR A 7 -3.26 4.02 10.68
CA THR A 7 -2.16 4.72 9.99
C THR A 7 -2.37 6.23 9.96
N GLY A 8 -3.63 6.69 9.88
CA GLY A 8 -3.99 8.11 9.94
C GLY A 8 -3.71 8.75 11.29
N THR A 9 -4.01 8.08 12.42
CA THR A 9 -3.73 8.61 13.76
C THR A 9 -2.23 8.73 14.04
N VAL A 10 -1.40 7.80 13.57
CA VAL A 10 0.05 7.87 13.77
C VAL A 10 0.68 9.02 13.00
N SER A 11 0.23 9.29 11.77
CA SER A 11 0.67 10.46 11.00
C SER A 11 0.23 11.78 11.65
N PHE A 12 -0.97 11.83 12.23
CA PHE A 12 -1.47 13.01 12.95
C PHE A 12 -0.69 13.26 14.26
N LEU A 13 -0.31 12.19 14.97
CA LEU A 13 0.54 12.27 16.18
C LEU A 13 1.99 12.67 15.86
N CYS A 14 2.54 12.23 14.72
CA CYS A 14 3.86 12.70 14.25
C CYS A 14 3.89 14.20 13.92
N PHE A 15 2.74 14.83 13.63
CA PHE A 15 2.67 16.27 13.37
C PHE A 15 2.98 17.10 14.64
N PHE A 16 2.71 16.54 15.83
CA PHE A 16 2.99 17.17 17.13
C PHE A 16 4.41 16.91 17.65
N LEU A 17 5.26 16.18 16.92
CA LEU A 17 6.61 15.85 17.39
C LEU A 17 7.59 17.01 17.13
N GLU A 18 7.98 17.72 18.18
CA GLU A 18 9.07 18.71 18.16
C GLU A 18 10.46 18.04 18.14
N GLN A 19 11.46 18.79 17.68
CA GLN A 19 12.83 18.31 17.47
C GLN A 19 13.51 18.03 18.83
N GLY A 20 13.68 16.75 19.20
CA GLY A 20 14.37 16.35 20.43
C GLY A 20 13.92 15.05 21.08
N ASP A 21 12.73 14.52 20.77
CA ASP A 21 12.19 13.29 21.39
C ASP A 21 12.31 12.05 20.48
N TYR A 22 13.52 11.52 20.38
CA TYR A 22 13.84 10.34 19.56
C TYR A 22 13.09 9.07 20.02
N ALA A 23 12.78 8.94 21.30
CA ALA A 23 12.10 7.76 21.85
C ALA A 23 10.64 7.66 21.37
N GLN A 24 9.92 8.78 21.37
CA GLN A 24 8.55 8.84 20.85
C GLN A 24 8.52 8.61 19.33
N PHE A 25 9.49 9.16 18.59
CA PHE A 25 9.61 8.95 17.15
C PHE A 25 9.78 7.46 16.81
N HIS A 26 10.70 6.77 17.51
CA HIS A 26 10.92 5.33 17.30
C HIS A 26 9.70 4.48 17.66
N ALA A 27 9.01 4.79 18.76
CA ALA A 27 7.80 4.07 19.17
C ALA A 27 6.66 4.21 18.15
N LEU A 28 6.43 5.42 17.62
CA LEU A 28 5.44 5.67 16.58
C LEU A 28 5.81 4.98 15.26
N PHE A 29 7.09 4.95 14.88
CA PHE A 29 7.54 4.23 13.69
C PHE A 29 7.39 2.72 13.82
N LEU A 30 7.61 2.15 15.00
CA LEU A 30 7.37 0.73 15.27
C LEU A 30 5.89 0.38 15.11
N LEU A 31 4.99 1.19 15.69
CA LEU A 31 3.54 1.01 15.55
C LEU A 31 3.09 1.14 14.08
N LYS A 32 3.61 2.16 13.37
CA LYS A 32 3.36 2.33 11.93
C LYS A 32 3.79 1.09 11.15
N GLY A 33 4.98 0.56 11.44
CA GLY A 33 5.51 -0.65 10.79
C GLY A 33 4.58 -1.85 10.93
N PHE A 34 4.01 -2.04 12.13
CA PHE A 34 3.06 -3.13 12.38
C PHE A 34 1.78 -2.99 11.54
N CYS A 35 1.23 -1.78 11.43
CA CYS A 35 0.07 -1.51 10.57
C CYS A 35 0.40 -1.66 9.07
N PHE A 36 1.61 -1.30 8.65
CA PHE A 36 2.00 -1.33 7.24
C PHE A 36 2.18 -2.75 6.69
N GLY A 37 2.55 -3.71 7.55
CA GLY A 37 2.75 -5.11 7.16
C GLY A 37 1.52 -5.71 6.49
N GLY A 38 0.34 -5.60 7.11
CA GLY A 38 -0.90 -6.12 6.51
C GLY A 38 -1.27 -5.45 5.19
N LEU A 39 -0.93 -4.16 5.04
CA LEU A 39 -1.23 -3.38 3.84
C LEU A 39 -0.33 -3.75 2.66
N GLN A 40 0.88 -4.24 2.91
CA GLN A 40 1.82 -4.68 1.88
C GLN A 40 1.41 -6.01 1.25
N PHE A 41 0.84 -6.93 2.05
CA PHE A 41 0.47 -8.27 1.58
C PHE A 41 -0.93 -8.34 0.97
N LEU A 42 -1.83 -7.44 1.36
CA LEU A 42 -3.22 -7.44 0.87
C LEU A 42 -3.33 -7.38 -0.66
N PRO A 43 -2.63 -6.48 -1.38
CA PRO A 43 -2.75 -6.38 -2.83
C PRO A 43 -2.21 -7.62 -3.56
N ALA A 44 -1.17 -8.24 -3.00
CA ALA A 44 -0.61 -9.48 -3.56
C ALA A 44 -1.59 -10.65 -3.41
N SER A 45 -2.30 -10.74 -2.28
CA SER A 45 -3.37 -11.72 -2.08
C SER A 45 -4.52 -11.47 -3.07
N MET A 46 -5.04 -10.24 -3.14
CA MET A 46 -6.14 -9.88 -4.06
C MET A 46 -5.77 -10.14 -5.53
N LEU A 47 -4.50 -9.94 -5.91
CA LEU A 47 -4.03 -10.25 -7.25
C LEU A 47 -4.03 -11.76 -7.51
N ALA A 48 -3.60 -12.57 -6.55
CA ALA A 48 -3.65 -14.03 -6.65
C ALA A 48 -5.10 -14.51 -6.83
N ASP A 49 -6.03 -13.93 -6.09
CA ASP A 49 -7.46 -14.25 -6.17
C ASP A 49 -8.04 -13.97 -7.57
N VAL A 50 -7.62 -12.88 -8.20
CA VAL A 50 -7.99 -12.53 -9.59
C VAL A 50 -7.33 -13.48 -10.61
N VAL A 51 -6.10 -13.90 -10.37
CA VAL A 51 -5.39 -14.87 -11.20
C VAL A 51 -6.07 -16.24 -11.16
N ASP A 52 -6.54 -16.69 -10.00
CA ASP A 52 -7.28 -17.94 -9.83
C ASP A 52 -8.64 -17.88 -10.55
N LEU A 53 -9.35 -16.76 -10.43
CA LEU A 53 -10.58 -16.47 -11.19
C LEU A 53 -10.40 -16.54 -12.71
N ASP A 54 -9.34 -15.92 -13.24
CA ASP A 54 -9.06 -15.93 -14.68
C ASP A 54 -8.68 -17.34 -15.16
N SER A 55 -7.91 -18.07 -14.35
CA SER A 55 -7.54 -19.46 -14.62
C SER A 55 -8.77 -20.37 -14.67
N LEU A 56 -9.73 -20.20 -13.75
CA LEU A 56 -10.95 -21.01 -13.68
C LEU A 56 -11.91 -20.76 -14.86
N LYS A 57 -11.97 -19.51 -15.35
CA LYS A 57 -12.86 -19.11 -16.46
C LYS A 57 -12.28 -19.37 -17.85
N LYS A 58 -10.97 -19.16 -18.05
CA LYS A 58 -10.33 -19.23 -19.37
C LYS A 58 -9.39 -20.44 -19.54
N GLY A 59 -9.19 -21.25 -18.50
CA GLY A 59 -8.36 -22.46 -18.55
C GLY A 59 -6.87 -22.20 -18.79
N GLY A 60 -6.41 -20.94 -18.71
CA GLY A 60 -5.03 -20.55 -19.00
C GLY A 60 -4.29 -20.09 -17.74
N ARG A 61 -3.12 -20.68 -17.47
CA ARG A 61 -2.32 -20.37 -16.27
C ARG A 61 -1.40 -19.15 -16.52
N ARG A 62 -1.99 -17.94 -16.53
CA ARG A 62 -1.28 -16.66 -16.83
C ARG A 62 -0.72 -15.93 -15.59
N ALA A 63 -0.60 -16.63 -14.46
CA ALA A 63 -0.13 -16.05 -13.19
C ALA A 63 1.15 -15.22 -13.33
N GLY A 64 2.15 -15.75 -14.06
CA GLY A 64 3.43 -15.07 -14.24
C GLY A 64 3.33 -13.68 -14.87
N THR A 65 2.42 -13.48 -15.84
CA THR A 65 2.22 -12.18 -16.49
C THR A 65 1.60 -11.16 -15.55
N PHE A 66 0.63 -11.57 -14.72
CA PHE A 66 0.00 -10.70 -13.73
C PHE A 66 0.99 -10.25 -12.66
N PHE A 67 1.79 -11.18 -12.11
CA PHE A 67 2.82 -10.83 -11.12
C PHE A 67 3.94 -9.97 -11.72
N ALA A 68 4.35 -10.23 -12.96
CA ALA A 68 5.34 -9.40 -13.66
C ALA A 68 4.83 -7.96 -13.87
N LEU A 69 3.57 -7.80 -14.30
CA LEU A 69 2.96 -6.49 -14.49
C LEU A 69 2.83 -5.74 -13.16
N ASN A 70 2.37 -6.42 -12.10
CA ASN A 70 2.27 -5.83 -10.77
C ASN A 70 3.63 -5.34 -10.25
N GLY A 71 4.68 -6.14 -10.44
CA GLY A 71 6.05 -5.74 -10.09
C GLY A 71 6.56 -4.54 -10.89
N MET A 72 6.23 -4.45 -12.18
CA MET A 72 6.57 -3.29 -13.01
C MET A 72 5.84 -2.03 -12.56
N ILE A 73 4.53 -2.13 -12.33
CA ILE A 73 3.70 -1.01 -11.83
C ILE A 73 4.26 -0.50 -10.50
N ALA A 74 4.59 -1.40 -9.56
CA ALA A 74 5.15 -1.02 -8.27
C ALA A 74 6.49 -0.26 -8.38
N LYS A 75 7.36 -0.67 -9.31
CA LYS A 75 8.63 0.03 -9.56
C LYS A 75 8.42 1.41 -10.18
N VAL A 76 7.53 1.50 -11.18
CA VAL A 76 7.20 2.78 -11.83
C VAL A 76 6.56 3.74 -10.84
N SER A 77 5.63 3.27 -10.02
CA SER A 77 5.01 4.10 -8.98
C SER A 77 6.03 4.58 -7.94
N ALA A 78 6.95 3.71 -7.51
CA ALA A 78 8.00 4.10 -6.57
C ALA A 78 8.94 5.15 -7.17
N MET A 79 9.36 4.97 -8.42
CA MET A 79 10.17 5.96 -9.15
C MET A 79 9.47 7.31 -9.22
N LEU A 80 8.20 7.33 -9.66
CA LEU A 80 7.42 8.57 -9.78
C LEU A 80 7.22 9.25 -8.44
N ALA A 81 6.96 8.49 -7.38
CA ALA A 81 6.78 9.02 -6.03
C ALA A 81 8.06 9.70 -5.51
N VAL A 82 9.21 9.03 -5.63
CA VAL A 82 10.51 9.59 -5.20
C VAL A 82 10.87 10.82 -6.04
N TRP A 83 10.67 10.76 -7.36
CA TRP A 83 10.93 11.88 -8.25
C TRP A 83 10.06 13.10 -7.93
N ALA A 84 8.76 12.90 -7.74
CA ALA A 84 7.83 13.97 -7.39
C ALA A 84 8.16 14.57 -6.01
N ALA A 85 8.48 13.73 -5.02
CA ALA A 85 8.88 14.18 -3.69
C ALA A 85 10.15 15.03 -3.75
N ALA A 86 11.18 14.59 -4.48
CA ALA A 86 12.42 15.34 -4.64
C ALA A 86 12.19 16.71 -5.29
N ARG A 87 11.38 16.77 -6.36
CA ARG A 87 11.10 18.05 -7.05
C ARG A 87 10.25 19.01 -6.23
N LEU A 88 9.31 18.49 -5.44
CA LEU A 88 8.53 19.33 -4.53
C LEU A 88 9.41 19.92 -3.44
N VAL A 89 10.23 19.11 -2.77
CA VAL A 89 11.08 19.55 -1.67
C VAL A 89 12.13 20.58 -2.14
N ASP A 90 12.68 20.38 -3.34
CA ASP A 90 13.58 21.34 -4.01
C ASP A 90 12.88 22.67 -4.31
N ALA A 91 11.62 22.64 -4.78
CA ALA A 91 10.83 23.86 -5.05
C ALA A 91 10.53 24.69 -3.79
N PHE A 92 10.50 24.07 -2.60
CA PHE A 92 10.34 24.76 -1.32
C PHE A 92 11.69 25.16 -0.67
N GLY A 93 12.81 25.00 -1.38
CA GLY A 93 14.12 25.48 -0.95
C GLY A 93 14.79 24.63 0.14
N PHE A 94 14.35 23.38 0.32
CA PHE A 94 14.98 22.48 1.29
C PHE A 94 16.32 21.95 0.75
N ILE A 95 17.38 22.16 1.51
CA ILE A 95 18.73 21.71 1.18
C ILE A 95 19.15 20.61 2.18
N PRO A 96 19.40 19.37 1.73
CA PRO A 96 19.79 18.29 2.62
C PRO A 96 21.18 18.55 3.24
N GLY A 97 21.32 18.30 4.54
CA GLY A 97 22.61 18.35 5.23
C GLY A 97 23.03 19.71 5.78
N ILE A 98 22.20 20.74 5.65
CA ILE A 98 22.38 22.03 6.32
C ILE A 98 21.21 22.35 7.25
N GLU A 99 21.39 23.34 8.12
CA GLU A 99 20.29 23.91 8.90
C GLU A 99 19.35 24.65 7.94
N ASN A 100 18.11 24.17 7.86
CA ASN A 100 17.09 24.72 6.98
C ASN A 100 16.19 25.68 7.77
N THR A 101 15.58 26.63 7.08
CA THR A 101 14.57 27.51 7.67
C THR A 101 13.37 26.72 8.18
N ASP A 102 12.73 27.22 9.25
CA ASP A 102 11.55 26.59 9.86
C ASP A 102 10.43 26.35 8.83
N ASP A 103 10.28 27.27 7.88
CA ASP A 103 9.31 27.17 6.77
C ASP A 103 9.59 25.98 5.84
N ALA A 104 10.85 25.74 5.48
CA ALA A 104 11.25 24.61 4.65
C ALA A 104 11.05 23.27 5.40
N MET A 105 11.29 23.27 6.71
CA MET A 105 11.06 22.10 7.57
C MET A 105 9.57 21.79 7.73
N LEU A 106 8.74 22.82 7.89
CA LEU A 106 7.28 22.69 7.97
C LEU A 106 6.71 22.20 6.64
N ALA A 107 7.16 22.74 5.51
CA ALA A 107 6.78 22.26 4.19
C ALA A 107 7.08 20.75 4.04
N LEU A 108 8.30 20.31 4.39
CA LEU A 108 8.68 18.91 4.33
C LEU A 108 7.77 18.01 5.20
N ARG A 109 7.45 18.43 6.42
CA ARG A 109 6.55 17.70 7.33
C ARG A 109 5.13 17.57 6.76
N VAL A 110 4.60 18.65 6.21
CA VAL A 110 3.28 18.69 5.57
C VAL A 110 3.24 17.76 4.36
N PHE A 111 4.27 17.78 3.50
CA PHE A 111 4.34 16.88 2.35
C PHE A 111 4.44 15.41 2.77
N TYR A 112 5.24 15.09 3.78
CA TYR A 112 5.36 13.73 4.28
C TYR A 112 4.03 13.19 4.83
N CYS A 113 3.27 14.02 5.54
CA CYS A 113 2.00 13.60 6.15
C CYS A 113 0.83 13.64 5.17
N ILE A 114 0.57 14.82 4.58
CA ILE A 114 -0.58 15.05 3.71
C ILE A 114 -0.38 14.39 2.34
N GLY A 115 0.83 14.50 1.78
CA GLY A 115 1.15 13.91 0.47
C GLY A 115 0.92 12.41 0.47
N CYS A 116 1.46 11.69 1.46
CA CYS A 116 1.23 10.24 1.58
C CYS A 116 -0.25 9.90 1.88
N ALA A 117 -0.91 10.64 2.78
CA ALA A 117 -2.31 10.39 3.11
C ALA A 117 -3.25 10.57 1.91
N ALA A 118 -3.00 11.59 1.07
CA ALA A 118 -3.80 11.87 -0.12
C ALA A 118 -3.79 10.72 -1.13
N PHE A 119 -2.71 9.95 -1.24
CA PHE A 119 -2.66 8.75 -2.10
C PHE A 119 -3.37 7.54 -1.48
N PHE A 120 -3.45 7.46 -0.15
CA PHE A 120 -4.15 6.36 0.53
C PHE A 120 -5.67 6.49 0.48
N VAL A 121 -6.21 7.71 0.48
CA VAL A 121 -7.67 7.94 0.47
C VAL A 121 -8.36 7.34 -0.78
N PRO A 122 -7.89 7.58 -2.02
CA PRO A 122 -8.47 6.96 -3.21
C PRO A 122 -8.33 5.44 -3.21
N ALA A 123 -7.19 4.91 -2.74
CA ALA A 123 -6.96 3.48 -2.63
C ALA A 123 -7.95 2.81 -1.67
N LEU A 124 -8.22 3.47 -0.54
CA LEU A 124 -9.25 3.06 0.41
C LEU A 124 -10.64 3.02 -0.24
N PHE A 125 -10.98 4.10 -0.96
CA PHE A 125 -12.26 4.23 -1.63
C PHE A 125 -12.45 3.13 -2.66
N LEU A 126 -11.45 2.88 -3.52
CA LEU A 126 -11.49 1.79 -4.51
C LEU A 126 -11.65 0.41 -3.85
N THR A 127 -10.96 0.19 -2.73
CA THR A 127 -11.04 -1.09 -2.00
C THR A 127 -12.42 -1.30 -1.38
N TRP A 128 -13.14 -0.23 -1.03
CA TRP A 128 -14.52 -0.33 -0.53
C TRP A 128 -15.50 -0.84 -1.59
N PHE A 129 -15.27 -0.50 -2.87
CA PHE A 129 -16.07 -1.02 -3.98
C PHE A 129 -15.59 -2.39 -4.49
N TYR A 130 -14.58 -2.99 -3.85
CA TYR A 130 -14.04 -4.26 -4.30
C TYR A 130 -15.09 -5.39 -4.10
N PRO A 131 -15.58 -6.01 -5.18
CA PRO A 131 -16.75 -6.90 -5.13
C PRO A 131 -16.44 -8.33 -4.63
N LEU A 132 -15.21 -8.58 -4.18
CA LEU A 132 -14.75 -9.89 -3.70
C LEU A 132 -14.97 -10.00 -2.19
N THR A 133 -16.22 -10.20 -1.81
CA THR A 133 -16.61 -10.45 -0.42
C THR A 133 -16.07 -11.82 0.04
N PRO A 134 -15.68 -12.01 1.31
CA PRO A 134 -15.21 -13.30 1.84
C PRO A 134 -16.11 -14.50 1.49
N LYS A 135 -17.43 -14.29 1.39
CA LYS A 135 -18.38 -15.32 0.95
C LYS A 135 -18.15 -15.80 -0.49
N LYS A 136 -17.95 -14.88 -1.44
CA LYS A 136 -17.60 -15.22 -2.83
C LYS A 136 -16.24 -15.90 -2.92
N HIS A 137 -15.34 -15.55 -2.01
CA HIS A 137 -14.02 -16.14 -1.92
C HIS A 137 -14.06 -17.62 -1.56
N GLU A 138 -14.91 -17.97 -0.61
CA GLU A 138 -15.10 -19.33 -0.13
C GLU A 138 -15.80 -20.22 -1.17
N GLU A 139 -16.81 -19.67 -1.86
CA GLU A 139 -17.48 -20.34 -3.00
C GLU A 139 -16.48 -20.66 -4.12
N LEU A 140 -15.62 -19.70 -4.48
CA LEU A 140 -14.63 -19.90 -5.53
C LEU A 140 -13.60 -20.97 -5.20
N ARG A 141 -13.18 -21.02 -3.93
CA ARG A 141 -12.20 -21.99 -3.45
C ARG A 141 -12.75 -23.42 -3.54
N LYS A 142 -14.04 -23.61 -3.22
CA LYS A 142 -14.72 -24.90 -3.39
C LYS A 142 -14.79 -25.32 -4.86
N GLU A 143 -15.15 -24.41 -5.77
CA GLU A 143 -15.17 -24.72 -7.21
C GLU A 143 -13.78 -25.10 -7.76
N LEU A 144 -12.72 -24.46 -7.26
CA LEU A 144 -11.34 -24.76 -7.67
C LEU A 144 -10.90 -26.16 -7.17
N GLU A 145 -11.19 -26.49 -5.90
CA GLU A 145 -10.90 -27.81 -5.32
C GLU A 145 -11.65 -28.92 -6.06
N GLU A 146 -12.92 -28.71 -6.40
CA GLU A 146 -13.72 -29.67 -7.17
C GLU A 146 -13.17 -29.90 -8.59
N LYS A 147 -12.72 -28.85 -9.29
CA LYS A 147 -12.09 -28.98 -10.62
C LYS A 147 -10.78 -29.76 -10.54
N THR A 148 -9.90 -29.42 -9.59
CA THR A 148 -8.61 -30.11 -9.41
C THR A 148 -8.82 -31.59 -9.08
N GLN A 149 -9.82 -31.93 -8.25
CA GLN A 149 -10.15 -33.33 -7.98
C GLN A 149 -10.68 -34.09 -9.20
N ARG A 150 -11.50 -33.44 -10.05
CA ARG A 150 -11.97 -34.07 -11.29
C ARG A 150 -10.84 -34.38 -12.25
N GLU A 151 -9.88 -33.47 -12.43
CA GLU A 151 -8.69 -33.68 -13.26
C GLU A 151 -7.77 -34.78 -12.71
N LEU A 152 -7.68 -34.96 -11.39
CA LEU A 152 -6.92 -36.05 -10.76
C LEU A 152 -7.62 -37.41 -10.86
N SER A 153 -8.95 -37.42 -11.06
CA SER A 153 -9.76 -38.64 -11.14
C SER A 153 -10.00 -39.15 -12.57
N SER A 154 -9.60 -38.38 -13.59
CA SER A 154 -9.67 -38.72 -15.02
C SER A 154 -8.33 -39.18 -15.56
#